data_AF-A0A9P9LMP3-F1
#
_entry.id   AF-A0A9P9LMP3-F1
#
_cell.length_a   1.000
_cell.length_b   1.000
_cell.length_c   1.000
_cell.angle_alpha   90.00
_cell.angle_beta   90.00
_cell.angle_gamma   90.00
#
_symmetry.space_group_name_H-M   'P 1'
#
loop_
_entity.id
_entity.type
_entity.pdbx_description
1 polymer ?
#
loop_
_entity_poly.entity_id
_entity_poly.type
_entity_poly.pdbx_seq_one_letter_code
_entity_poly.pdbx_strand_id
1 'polypeptide(L)'
;MAGTAISIVVLGLTGIASLPALTDMFAAPVPEKIIVNICVGATNSIAPDGSLGGNAPSASVYDVNEKFLGFGSGADTTIVDGGSLQLSIGGEEGGLTSVTPEYIQLYATGSDAVCVAWFTTTSSSSTGYDFRTWNEATTQHCDMAWYPSTAQFPGLTTSYKPPCFWMSNDGRFAKGFSARLSDFFFPGSSGPANEIASQWSMFKDTLCHAPARQ
;
A
#
# COMPACT_ATOMS: atom_id res chain seq x y z
N MET A 1 -12.79 76.49 23.02
CA MET A 1 -11.42 76.17 23.47
C MET A 1 -11.54 74.99 24.43
N ALA A 2 -11.58 73.75 23.93
CA ALA A 2 -10.42 72.92 23.58
C ALA A 2 -9.50 72.65 24.77
N GLY A 3 -9.47 71.40 25.24
CA GLY A 3 -8.28 70.81 25.86
C GLY A 3 -8.46 70.05 27.18
N THR A 4 -8.89 68.78 27.12
CA THR A 4 -8.59 67.69 28.08
C THR A 4 -9.35 66.44 27.58
N ALA A 5 -8.89 65.19 27.61
CA ALA A 5 -7.60 64.52 27.67
C ALA A 5 -7.92 63.01 27.46
N ILE A 6 -6.86 62.20 27.29
CA ILE A 6 -6.79 60.77 27.62
C ILE A 6 -7.12 59.74 26.51
N SER A 7 -6.09 58.93 26.26
CA SER A 7 -6.01 57.68 25.53
C SER A 7 -7.19 56.72 25.73
N ILE A 8 -7.70 56.20 24.62
CA ILE A 8 -8.61 55.05 24.54
C ILE A 8 -8.19 54.27 23.28
N VAL A 9 -8.05 52.95 23.23
CA VAL A 9 -8.01 51.83 24.18
C VAL A 9 -7.37 50.70 23.35
N VAL A 10 -6.47 49.94 23.97
CA VAL A 10 -6.03 48.63 23.47
C VAL A 10 -7.24 47.68 23.51
N LEU A 11 -7.97 47.55 22.40
CA LEU A 11 -8.99 46.53 22.11
C LEU A 11 -9.06 46.40 20.57
N GLY A 12 -8.88 45.26 19.90
CA GLY A 12 -8.79 43.91 20.38
C GLY A 12 -7.85 43.08 19.51
N LEU A 13 -6.77 42.63 20.15
CA LEU A 13 -5.87 41.56 19.72
C LEU A 13 -6.47 40.17 20.00
N THR A 14 -7.81 40.07 20.01
CA THR A 14 -8.56 38.84 20.34
C THR A 14 -9.57 38.44 19.25
N GLY A 15 -9.57 39.11 18.09
CA GLY A 15 -10.59 38.93 17.04
C GLY A 15 -10.23 38.01 15.86
N ILE A 16 -9.04 37.41 15.81
CA ILE A 16 -8.63 36.56 14.66
C ILE A 16 -8.56 35.06 15.02
N ALA A 17 -8.78 34.70 16.29
CA ALA A 17 -8.71 33.31 16.75
C ALA A 17 -10.00 32.50 16.51
N SER A 18 -10.90 32.95 15.64
CA SER A 18 -12.19 32.26 15.38
C SER A 18 -12.59 32.26 13.91
N LEU A 19 -11.62 32.07 13.01
CA LEU A 19 -11.93 31.59 11.66
C LEU A 19 -11.59 30.10 11.61
N PRO A 20 -12.56 29.19 11.84
CA PRO A 20 -12.43 27.78 11.44
C PRO A 20 -12.33 27.60 9.91
N ALA A 21 -12.10 28.66 9.14
CA ALA A 21 -12.18 28.67 7.68
C ALA A 21 -10.82 28.55 6.95
N LEU A 22 -9.68 28.59 7.66
CA LEU A 22 -8.37 28.48 7.00
C LEU A 22 -7.89 27.03 6.80
N THR A 23 -8.45 26.07 7.53
CA THR A 23 -8.15 24.64 7.32
C THR A 23 -8.87 24.05 6.10
N ASP A 24 -9.96 24.67 5.65
CA ASP A 24 -10.74 24.23 4.48
C ASP A 24 -10.23 24.83 3.15
N MET A 25 -9.39 25.88 3.18
CA MET A 25 -8.85 26.49 1.95
C MET A 25 -7.74 25.67 1.30
N PHE A 26 -7.17 24.72 2.03
CA PHE A 26 -6.27 23.71 1.49
C PHE A 26 -6.86 22.35 1.83
N ALA A 27 -7.87 21.95 1.06
CA ALA A 27 -8.26 20.55 1.01
C ALA A 27 -6.97 19.72 0.90
N ALA A 28 -6.86 18.67 1.71
CA ALA A 28 -5.76 17.74 1.58
C ALA A 28 -5.63 17.40 0.08
N PRO A 29 -4.42 17.33 -0.49
CA PRO A 29 -4.27 17.04 -1.91
C PRO A 29 -5.11 15.79 -2.24
N VAL A 30 -5.52 15.54 -3.47
CA VAL A 30 -6.24 14.31 -3.80
C VAL A 30 -5.39 13.65 -4.87
N PRO A 31 -5.10 12.33 -4.79
CA PRO A 31 -4.18 11.73 -5.71
C PRO A 31 -4.86 11.69 -7.09
N GLU A 32 -4.23 12.32 -8.07
CA GLU A 32 -4.74 12.40 -9.45
C GLU A 32 -4.66 11.06 -10.18
N LYS A 33 -4.07 10.04 -9.58
CA LYS A 33 -3.93 8.67 -10.10
C LYS A 33 -3.95 7.70 -8.94
N ILE A 34 -4.32 6.45 -9.22
CA ILE A 34 -4.08 5.36 -8.27
C ILE A 34 -2.57 5.17 -8.18
N ILE A 35 -2.06 5.09 -6.96
CA ILE A 35 -0.65 4.91 -6.66
C ILE A 35 -0.48 3.55 -6.01
N VAL A 36 0.40 2.70 -6.54
CA VAL A 36 0.81 1.47 -5.91
C VAL A 36 2.22 1.64 -5.37
N ASN A 37 2.43 1.50 -4.06
CA ASN A 37 3.78 1.45 -3.50
C ASN A 37 4.14 0.00 -3.21
N ILE A 38 5.27 -0.47 -3.73
CA ILE A 38 5.81 -1.80 -3.49
C ILE A 38 7.06 -1.65 -2.63
N CYS A 39 7.15 -2.38 -1.53
CA CYS A 39 8.33 -2.40 -0.68
C CYS A 39 9.06 -3.73 -0.77
N VAL A 40 10.38 -3.63 -0.93
CA VAL A 40 11.29 -4.75 -0.85
C VAL A 40 11.65 -5.01 0.61
N GLY A 41 11.82 -6.30 0.94
CA GLY A 41 12.28 -6.70 2.26
C GLY A 41 13.61 -6.04 2.62
N ALA A 42 13.86 -5.90 3.93
CA ALA A 42 15.12 -5.35 4.45
C ALA A 42 15.89 -6.43 5.22
N THR A 43 17.20 -6.29 5.29
CA THR A 43 18.06 -7.11 6.15
C THR A 43 18.67 -6.27 7.30
N ASN A 44 18.90 -6.88 8.47
CA ASN A 44 19.58 -6.22 9.62
C ASN A 44 21.10 -6.38 9.60
N SER A 45 21.58 -7.26 8.74
CA SER A 45 22.98 -7.59 8.53
C SER A 45 23.19 -7.51 7.04
N ILE A 46 24.31 -6.92 6.59
CA ILE A 46 24.85 -7.16 5.25
C ILE A 46 24.87 -8.69 5.11
N ALA A 47 23.84 -9.27 4.49
CA ALA A 47 23.75 -10.70 4.34
C ALA A 47 25.00 -11.08 3.54
N PRO A 48 25.83 -12.03 4.00
CA PRO A 48 27.05 -12.38 3.30
C PRO A 48 26.79 -12.72 1.82
N ASP A 49 25.57 -13.22 1.52
CA ASP A 49 25.25 -13.87 0.25
C ASP A 49 23.87 -13.52 -0.35
N GLY A 50 23.35 -12.29 -0.22
CA GLY A 50 22.15 -11.94 -1.01
C GLY A 50 21.52 -10.58 -0.75
N SER A 51 21.40 -9.76 -1.80
CA SER A 51 20.49 -8.62 -1.85
C SER A 51 19.04 -9.12 -1.87
N LEU A 52 18.16 -8.51 -1.06
CA LEU A 52 16.71 -8.72 -1.19
C LEU A 52 16.10 -7.87 -2.33
N GLY A 53 16.83 -6.88 -2.79
CA GLY A 53 16.51 -6.05 -3.95
C GLY A 53 16.74 -6.77 -5.27
N GLY A 54 16.01 -6.35 -6.29
CA GLY A 54 16.01 -6.92 -7.63
C GLY A 54 15.13 -6.13 -8.59
N ASN A 55 14.74 -6.75 -9.71
CA ASN A 55 13.88 -6.10 -10.70
C ASN A 55 12.50 -5.80 -10.12
N ALA A 56 12.03 -4.57 -10.30
CA ALA A 56 10.75 -4.14 -9.77
C ALA A 56 9.59 -4.89 -10.44
N PRO A 57 8.62 -5.42 -9.67
CA PRO A 57 7.40 -5.97 -10.24
C PRO A 57 6.58 -4.87 -10.92
N SER A 58 5.81 -5.25 -11.94
CA SER A 58 4.71 -4.42 -12.44
C SER A 58 3.43 -4.74 -11.69
N ALA A 59 2.46 -3.82 -11.70
CA ALA A 59 1.19 -3.99 -11.02
C ALA A 59 0.00 -3.66 -11.93
N SER A 60 -1.05 -4.50 -11.90
CA SER A 60 -2.38 -4.16 -12.37
C SER A 60 -3.36 -4.15 -11.21
N VAL A 61 -4.34 -3.24 -11.27
CA VAL A 61 -5.36 -3.12 -10.22
C VAL A 61 -6.77 -3.18 -10.79
N TYR A 62 -7.71 -3.70 -10.01
CA TYR A 62 -9.10 -3.93 -10.42
C TYR A 62 -10.09 -3.53 -9.30
N ASP A 63 -11.31 -3.20 -9.69
CA ASP A 63 -12.40 -2.91 -8.74
C ASP A 63 -13.07 -4.20 -8.21
N VAL A 64 -14.07 -4.04 -7.34
CA VAL A 64 -14.83 -5.16 -6.74
C VAL A 64 -15.51 -6.08 -7.77
N ASN A 65 -15.83 -5.55 -8.95
CA ASN A 65 -16.47 -6.27 -10.05
C ASN A 65 -15.44 -6.85 -11.04
N GLU A 66 -14.17 -6.91 -10.64
CA GLU A 66 -13.06 -7.39 -11.47
C GLU A 66 -12.82 -6.52 -12.71
N LYS A 67 -13.34 -5.27 -12.72
CA LYS A 67 -13.09 -4.33 -13.80
C LYS A 67 -11.66 -3.81 -13.69
N PHE A 68 -10.90 -3.92 -14.77
CA PHE A 68 -9.56 -3.36 -14.87
C PHE A 68 -9.57 -1.84 -14.67
N LEU A 69 -8.78 -1.36 -13.73
CA LEU A 69 -8.63 0.05 -13.39
C LEU A 69 -7.35 0.65 -13.99
N GLY A 70 -6.33 -0.16 -14.21
CA GLY A 70 -5.10 0.27 -14.87
C GLY A 70 -3.88 -0.58 -14.57
N PHE A 71 -2.76 -0.18 -15.17
CA PHE A 71 -1.46 -0.83 -15.06
C PHE A 71 -0.34 0.17 -14.78
N GLY A 72 0.60 -0.24 -13.93
CA GLY A 72 1.86 0.45 -13.67
C GLY A 72 3.02 -0.48 -13.98
N SER A 73 3.91 -0.06 -14.86
CA SER A 73 5.09 -0.84 -15.22
C SER A 73 6.22 -0.61 -14.22
N GLY A 74 6.74 -1.70 -13.65
CA GLY A 74 8.03 -1.72 -12.95
C GLY A 74 9.19 -2.13 -13.87
N ALA A 75 8.94 -2.31 -15.17
CA ALA A 75 10.00 -2.68 -16.12
C ALA A 75 11.14 -1.65 -16.09
N ASP A 76 12.36 -2.14 -16.34
CA ASP A 76 13.59 -1.34 -16.35
C ASP A 76 13.93 -0.63 -15.02
N THR A 77 13.22 -0.95 -13.95
CA THR A 77 13.49 -0.43 -12.60
C THR A 77 14.01 -1.54 -11.71
N THR A 78 14.99 -1.20 -10.87
CA THR A 78 15.51 -2.08 -9.81
C THR A 78 15.24 -1.42 -8.47
N ILE A 79 14.76 -2.20 -7.51
CA ILE A 79 14.54 -1.73 -6.14
C ILE A 79 15.65 -2.32 -5.28
N VAL A 80 16.33 -1.49 -4.50
CA VAL A 80 17.38 -1.92 -3.58
C VAL A 80 16.80 -2.59 -2.33
N ASP A 81 17.63 -3.32 -1.59
CA ASP A 81 17.30 -3.90 -0.29
C ASP A 81 16.72 -2.83 0.67
N GLY A 82 15.57 -3.12 1.27
CA GLY A 82 14.79 -2.19 2.11
C GLY A 82 14.18 -0.98 1.39
N GLY A 83 14.35 -0.90 0.07
CA GLY A 83 13.80 0.18 -0.76
C GLY A 83 12.31 0.00 -1.05
N SER A 84 11.73 1.04 -1.64
CA SER A 84 10.37 0.99 -2.17
C SER A 84 10.30 1.66 -3.54
N LEU A 85 9.33 1.22 -4.34
CA LEU A 85 8.98 1.82 -5.62
C LEU A 85 7.55 2.29 -5.58
N GLN A 86 7.32 3.49 -6.08
CA GLN A 86 6.00 4.02 -6.35
C GLN A 86 5.67 3.86 -7.84
N LEU A 87 4.63 3.09 -8.12
CA LEU A 87 4.04 2.94 -9.44
C LEU A 87 2.81 3.84 -9.55
N SER A 88 2.82 4.72 -10.54
CA SER A 88 1.60 5.43 -10.93
C SER A 88 0.82 4.54 -11.89
N ILE A 89 -0.42 4.21 -11.52
CA ILE A 89 -1.29 3.37 -12.33
C ILE A 89 -1.93 4.24 -13.41
N GLY A 90 -1.58 3.95 -14.67
CA GLY A 90 -2.27 4.51 -15.83
C GLY A 90 -3.54 3.70 -16.11
N GLY A 91 -4.70 4.37 -16.04
CA GLY A 91 -5.97 3.80 -16.48
C GLY A 91 -6.22 4.03 -17.96
N GLU A 92 -7.35 3.51 -18.46
CA GLU A 92 -7.92 3.97 -19.74
C GLU A 92 -8.19 5.49 -19.68
N GLU A 93 -8.16 6.17 -20.83
CA GLU A 93 -8.47 7.61 -20.91
C GLU A 93 -9.87 7.87 -20.32
N GLY A 94 -9.95 8.57 -19.19
CA GLY A 94 -11.20 8.74 -18.40
C GLY A 94 -11.37 7.79 -17.21
N GLY A 95 -10.37 6.97 -16.90
CA GLY A 95 -10.34 6.04 -15.76
C GLY A 95 -10.45 6.77 -14.41
N LEU A 96 -11.44 6.37 -13.62
CA LEU A 96 -11.79 7.01 -12.36
C LEU A 96 -10.70 6.77 -11.31
N THR A 97 -9.91 7.80 -11.06
CA THR A 97 -8.95 7.89 -9.96
C THR A 97 -9.62 7.73 -8.60
N SER A 98 -10.95 7.86 -8.57
CA SER A 98 -11.84 7.84 -7.40
C SER A 98 -12.35 6.45 -7.01
N VAL A 99 -11.92 5.40 -7.71
CA VAL A 99 -12.34 4.02 -7.43
C VAL A 99 -11.27 3.32 -6.59
N THR A 100 -11.69 2.77 -5.45
CA THR A 100 -10.86 1.94 -4.59
C THR A 100 -10.48 0.65 -5.30
N PRO A 101 -9.17 0.36 -5.45
CA PRO A 101 -8.70 -0.95 -5.87
C PRO A 101 -9.03 -2.01 -4.83
N GLU A 102 -9.75 -3.05 -5.26
CA GLU A 102 -10.07 -4.22 -4.42
C GLU A 102 -9.21 -5.42 -4.79
N TYR A 103 -8.66 -5.45 -6.00
CA TYR A 103 -7.70 -6.48 -6.41
C TYR A 103 -6.43 -5.84 -6.95
N ILE A 104 -5.33 -6.53 -6.72
CA ILE A 104 -4.02 -6.22 -7.28
C ILE A 104 -3.37 -7.50 -7.76
N GLN A 105 -2.70 -7.39 -8.90
CA GLN A 105 -1.86 -8.44 -9.45
C GLN A 105 -0.47 -7.87 -9.68
N LEU A 106 0.54 -8.55 -9.15
CA LEU A 106 1.94 -8.24 -9.36
C LEU A 106 2.52 -9.19 -10.40
N TYR A 107 3.40 -8.69 -11.26
CA TYR A 107 4.09 -9.45 -12.29
C TYR A 107 5.60 -9.26 -12.19
N ALA A 108 6.35 -10.35 -12.18
CA ALA A 108 7.81 -10.30 -12.27
C ALA A 108 8.24 -9.84 -13.67
N THR A 109 9.10 -8.83 -13.75
CA THR A 109 9.50 -8.20 -15.02
C THR A 109 10.85 -8.71 -15.54
N GLY A 110 11.81 -9.00 -14.66
CA GLY A 110 13.17 -9.40 -15.03
C GLY A 110 13.66 -10.66 -14.29
N SER A 111 14.93 -11.00 -14.52
CA SER A 111 15.59 -12.20 -13.96
C SER A 111 16.26 -11.95 -12.61
N ASP A 112 16.47 -10.68 -12.23
CA ASP A 112 16.99 -10.34 -10.92
C ASP A 112 15.86 -10.45 -9.90
N ALA A 113 15.95 -11.46 -9.04
CA ALA A 113 14.87 -11.82 -8.13
C ALA A 113 14.68 -10.74 -7.08
N VAL A 114 13.42 -10.43 -6.77
CA VAL A 114 13.06 -9.41 -5.78
C VAL A 114 12.25 -10.03 -4.65
N CYS A 115 12.53 -9.64 -3.41
CA CYS A 115 11.77 -10.09 -2.24
C CYS A 115 10.76 -9.02 -1.82
N VAL A 116 9.48 -9.19 -2.13
CA VAL A 116 8.42 -8.21 -1.83
C VAL A 116 7.87 -8.45 -0.42
N ALA A 117 7.92 -7.44 0.45
CA ALA A 117 7.47 -7.54 1.85
C ALA A 117 6.03 -7.09 2.08
N TRP A 118 5.63 -6.03 1.37
CA TRP A 118 4.28 -5.48 1.39
C TRP A 118 4.09 -4.57 0.18
N PHE A 119 2.84 -4.29 -0.13
CA PHE A 119 2.49 -3.22 -1.06
C PHE A 119 1.23 -2.49 -0.59
N THR A 120 1.06 -1.27 -1.08
CA THR A 120 -0.06 -0.41 -0.73
C THR A 120 -0.66 0.18 -1.98
N THR A 121 -1.96 0.46 -1.94
CA THR A 121 -2.64 1.24 -2.97
C THR A 121 -3.17 2.51 -2.32
N THR A 122 -2.97 3.65 -2.98
CA THR A 122 -3.61 4.92 -2.62
C THR A 122 -4.45 5.36 -3.80
N SER A 123 -5.74 5.62 -3.58
CA SER A 123 -6.67 6.13 -4.59
C SER A 123 -7.36 7.39 -4.06
N SER A 124 -7.97 8.16 -4.96
CA SER A 124 -8.87 9.22 -4.52
C SER A 124 -10.20 8.60 -4.07
N SER A 125 -10.86 9.24 -3.13
CA SER A 125 -12.17 8.85 -2.61
C SER A 125 -13.02 10.10 -2.47
N SER A 126 -14.34 9.95 -2.55
CA SER A 126 -15.30 11.03 -2.27
C SER A 126 -15.18 11.59 -0.85
N THR A 127 -14.51 10.88 0.06
CA THR A 127 -14.24 11.28 1.45
C THR A 127 -12.78 11.67 1.71
N GLY A 128 -11.89 11.66 0.71
CA GLY A 128 -10.46 11.98 0.86
C GLY A 128 -9.55 11.02 0.09
N TYR A 129 -8.45 10.59 0.71
CA TYR A 129 -7.61 9.51 0.18
C TYR A 129 -8.11 8.17 0.71
N ASP A 130 -8.14 7.15 -0.15
CA ASP A 130 -8.30 5.77 0.30
C ASP A 130 -6.96 5.03 0.22
N PHE A 131 -6.47 4.56 1.37
CA PHE A 131 -5.20 3.88 1.55
C PHE A 131 -5.43 2.44 1.99
N ARG A 132 -4.99 1.49 1.17
CA ARG A 132 -5.10 0.04 1.43
C ARG A 132 -3.72 -0.60 1.43
N THR A 133 -3.57 -1.65 2.22
CA THR A 133 -2.28 -2.32 2.43
C THR A 133 -2.45 -3.83 2.42
N TRP A 134 -1.44 -4.50 1.90
CA TRP A 134 -1.29 -5.94 1.95
C TRP A 134 0.10 -6.26 2.48
N ASN A 135 0.16 -7.25 3.36
CA ASN A 135 1.40 -7.81 3.84
C ASN A 135 1.53 -9.25 3.36
N GLU A 136 2.77 -9.68 3.18
CA GLU A 136 3.06 -10.95 2.53
C GLU A 136 3.21 -12.11 3.53
N ALA A 137 2.71 -11.97 4.76
CA ALA A 137 2.72 -13.08 5.73
C ALA A 137 1.90 -14.28 5.24
N THR A 138 0.88 -14.06 4.41
CA THR A 138 0.09 -15.12 3.76
C THR A 138 0.93 -16.00 2.84
N THR A 139 1.98 -15.47 2.20
CA THR A 139 2.84 -16.23 1.29
C THR A 139 3.68 -17.28 2.02
N GLN A 140 4.08 -17.01 3.26
CA GLN A 140 4.71 -17.98 4.15
C GLN A 140 3.77 -19.16 4.42
N HIS A 141 2.48 -18.89 4.56
CA HIS A 141 1.49 -19.94 4.68
C HIS A 141 1.35 -20.71 3.36
N CYS A 142 1.35 -20.06 2.20
CA CYS A 142 1.19 -20.75 0.92
C CYS A 142 2.44 -21.49 0.37
N ASP A 143 3.38 -21.86 1.25
CA ASP A 143 4.60 -22.61 0.91
C ASP A 143 5.43 -21.97 -0.22
N MET A 144 5.29 -20.64 -0.39
CA MET A 144 6.06 -19.86 -1.35
C MET A 144 7.48 -19.65 -0.82
N ALA A 145 8.45 -19.38 -1.70
CA ALA A 145 9.79 -19.02 -1.25
C ALA A 145 9.77 -17.65 -0.54
N TRP A 146 10.15 -17.62 0.73
CA TRP A 146 10.08 -16.42 1.58
C TRP A 146 11.37 -16.17 2.37
N TYR A 147 11.54 -14.95 2.88
CA TYR A 147 12.65 -14.53 3.74
C TYR A 147 12.16 -13.68 4.92
N PRO A 148 12.72 -13.83 6.15
CA PRO A 148 12.37 -13.02 7.31
C PRO A 148 12.88 -11.57 7.18
N SER A 149 12.11 -10.74 6.47
CA SER A 149 12.40 -9.32 6.25
C SER A 149 12.31 -8.49 7.53
N THR A 150 13.10 -7.43 7.57
CA THR A 150 13.13 -6.46 8.67
C THR A 150 12.48 -5.13 8.29
N ALA A 151 11.94 -5.05 7.06
CA ALA A 151 11.20 -3.90 6.54
C ALA A 151 9.94 -3.67 7.37
N GLN A 152 9.69 -2.42 7.72
CA GLN A 152 8.57 -2.05 8.56
C GLN A 152 7.29 -1.93 7.75
N PHE A 153 6.20 -2.51 8.24
CA PHE A 153 4.88 -2.35 7.65
C PHE A 153 4.35 -0.93 7.91
N PRO A 154 3.82 -0.24 6.88
CA PRO A 154 3.42 1.16 7.02
C PRO A 154 2.12 1.30 7.85
N GLY A 155 1.97 2.45 8.50
CA GLY A 155 0.71 2.86 9.13
C GLY A 155 0.39 2.22 10.49
N LEU A 156 1.31 1.48 11.10
CA LEU A 156 1.11 0.88 12.43
C LEU A 156 1.90 1.62 13.52
N THR A 157 1.28 1.79 14.68
CA THR A 157 1.92 2.31 15.91
C THR A 157 2.84 1.27 16.55
N THR A 158 2.47 0.00 16.48
CA THR A 158 3.30 -1.14 16.87
C THR A 158 4.13 -1.60 15.67
N SER A 159 5.45 -1.74 15.86
CA SER A 159 6.34 -2.23 14.81
C SER A 159 5.97 -3.66 14.39
N TYR A 160 5.42 -3.81 13.19
CA TYR A 160 5.22 -5.10 12.52
C TYR A 160 6.15 -5.20 11.30
N LYS A 161 6.78 -6.35 11.13
CA LYS A 161 7.76 -6.64 10.08
C LYS A 161 7.37 -7.95 9.39
N PRO A 162 6.59 -7.88 8.30
CA PRO A 162 6.16 -9.10 7.62
C PRO A 162 7.35 -9.78 6.92
N PRO A 163 7.30 -11.10 6.73
CA PRO A 163 8.23 -11.77 5.82
C PRO A 163 8.03 -11.22 4.39
N CYS A 164 9.05 -11.39 3.55
CA CYS A 164 8.93 -11.10 2.12
C CYS A 164 8.92 -12.38 1.30
N PHE A 165 8.33 -12.35 0.11
CA PHE A 165 8.33 -13.47 -0.83
C PHE A 165 9.07 -13.13 -2.10
N TRP A 166 9.66 -14.16 -2.71
CA TRP A 166 10.47 -14.00 -3.90
C TRP A 166 9.65 -14.02 -5.19
N MET A 167 9.96 -13.09 -6.08
CA MET A 167 9.45 -13.02 -7.46
C MET A 167 10.60 -12.95 -8.46
N SER A 168 10.49 -13.66 -9.58
CA SER A 168 11.43 -13.57 -10.71
C SER A 168 10.82 -14.13 -11.98
N ASN A 169 11.22 -13.61 -13.14
CA ASN A 169 10.79 -14.11 -14.44
C ASN A 169 11.68 -15.24 -14.99
N ASP A 170 12.76 -15.62 -14.28
CA ASP A 170 13.68 -16.69 -14.71
C ASP A 170 13.23 -18.13 -14.37
N GLY A 171 12.09 -18.28 -13.69
CA GLY A 171 11.52 -19.57 -13.32
C GLY A 171 11.97 -20.14 -11.98
N ARG A 172 12.84 -19.45 -11.22
CA ARG A 172 13.20 -19.84 -9.85
C ARG A 172 12.09 -19.55 -8.84
N PHE A 173 11.30 -18.51 -9.10
CA PHE A 173 10.32 -17.96 -8.17
C PHE A 173 8.98 -17.64 -8.86
N ALA A 174 8.01 -17.16 -8.10
CA ALA A 174 6.69 -16.81 -8.63
C ALA A 174 6.80 -15.70 -9.70
N LYS A 175 6.16 -15.94 -10.84
CA LYS A 175 6.07 -14.95 -11.93
C LYS A 175 4.92 -13.96 -11.75
N GLY A 176 3.90 -14.37 -11.01
CA GLY A 176 2.72 -13.58 -10.74
C GLY A 176 2.22 -13.83 -9.33
N PHE A 177 1.65 -12.79 -8.73
CA PHE A 177 0.99 -12.84 -7.44
C PHE A 177 -0.31 -12.04 -7.54
N SER A 178 -1.37 -12.51 -6.91
CA SER A 178 -2.65 -11.80 -6.89
C SER A 178 -3.18 -11.75 -5.47
N ALA A 179 -3.58 -10.56 -5.03
CA ALA A 179 -4.23 -10.37 -3.76
C ALA A 179 -5.55 -9.64 -3.95
N ARG A 180 -6.52 -10.01 -3.13
CA ARG A 180 -7.79 -9.30 -2.99
C ARG A 180 -7.81 -8.65 -1.63
N LEU A 181 -8.25 -7.39 -1.55
CA LEU A 181 -8.69 -6.81 -0.31
C LEU A 181 -9.98 -7.51 0.09
N SER A 182 -9.85 -8.37 1.06
CA SER A 182 -10.97 -8.93 1.79
C SER A 182 -11.31 -7.96 2.91
N ASP A 183 -12.59 -7.77 3.21
CA ASP A 183 -13.08 -6.93 4.30
C ASP A 183 -12.47 -7.34 5.65
N PHE A 184 -11.29 -6.81 6.02
CA PHE A 184 -10.63 -7.18 7.27
C PHE A 184 -10.27 -6.02 8.19
N PHE A 185 -10.72 -6.24 9.42
CA PHE A 185 -10.55 -5.44 10.60
C PHE A 185 -9.16 -5.68 11.23
N PHE A 186 -8.68 -4.71 12.00
CA PHE A 186 -7.37 -4.74 12.65
C PHE A 186 -7.24 -5.87 13.70
N PRO A 187 -6.02 -6.38 13.94
CA PRO A 187 -5.75 -7.30 15.05
C PRO A 187 -6.25 -6.73 16.39
N GLY A 188 -7.16 -7.45 17.04
CA GLY A 188 -7.77 -7.03 18.33
C GLY A 188 -9.26 -6.67 18.26
N SER A 189 -9.86 -6.56 17.07
CA SER A 189 -11.31 -6.50 16.94
C SER A 189 -11.89 -7.92 16.87
N SER A 190 -12.64 -8.33 17.89
CA SER A 190 -13.42 -9.58 17.89
C SER A 190 -14.53 -9.49 16.85
N GLY A 191 -14.41 -10.22 15.74
CA GLY A 191 -15.36 -10.20 14.62
C GLY A 191 -14.92 -11.07 13.44
N PRO A 192 -15.35 -10.76 12.21
CA PRO A 192 -15.07 -11.55 10.99
C PRO A 192 -13.59 -11.89 10.76
N ALA A 193 -12.66 -11.09 11.28
CA ALA A 193 -11.23 -11.36 11.24
C ALA A 193 -10.83 -12.69 11.91
N ASN A 194 -11.48 -13.07 13.02
CA ASN A 194 -11.23 -14.37 13.67
C ASN A 194 -11.82 -15.53 12.85
N GLU A 195 -12.98 -15.32 12.23
CA GLU A 195 -13.62 -16.32 11.37
C GLU A 195 -12.80 -16.56 10.11
N ILE A 196 -12.22 -15.52 9.51
CA ILE A 196 -11.33 -15.69 8.37
C ILE A 196 -9.94 -16.18 8.76
N ALA A 197 -9.38 -15.80 9.92
CA ALA A 197 -8.18 -16.48 10.42
C ALA A 197 -8.44 -18.00 10.58
N SER A 198 -9.64 -18.36 11.04
CA SER A 198 -10.10 -19.74 11.11
C SER A 198 -10.24 -20.38 9.72
N GLN A 199 -10.85 -19.70 8.75
CA GLN A 199 -10.92 -20.19 7.36
C GLN A 199 -9.53 -20.39 6.74
N TRP A 200 -8.59 -19.47 6.96
CA TRP A 200 -7.19 -19.62 6.55
C TRP A 200 -6.55 -20.87 7.13
N SER A 201 -6.82 -21.14 8.42
CA SER A 201 -6.29 -22.34 9.08
C SER A 201 -6.93 -23.64 8.59
N MET A 202 -8.22 -23.63 8.24
CA MET A 202 -8.99 -24.81 7.86
C MET A 202 -8.93 -25.15 6.37
N PHE A 203 -8.80 -24.13 5.51
CA PHE A 203 -8.94 -24.25 4.05
C PHE A 203 -7.73 -23.69 3.31
N LYS A 204 -6.53 -23.89 3.89
CA LYS A 204 -5.23 -23.48 3.35
C LYS A 204 -5.09 -23.87 1.87
N ASP A 205 -5.39 -25.12 1.54
CA ASP A 205 -5.20 -25.64 0.18
C ASP A 205 -6.07 -24.92 -0.86
N THR A 206 -7.31 -24.58 -0.51
CA THR A 206 -8.18 -23.85 -1.45
C THR A 206 -7.79 -22.38 -1.62
N LEU A 207 -7.09 -21.80 -0.64
CA LEU A 207 -6.62 -20.41 -0.71
C LEU A 207 -5.27 -20.32 -1.45
N CYS A 208 -4.38 -21.28 -1.22
CA CYS A 208 -3.03 -21.29 -1.77
C CYS A 208 -2.90 -22.04 -3.11
N HIS A 209 -3.76 -23.02 -3.36
CA HIS A 209 -3.76 -23.85 -4.57
C HIS A 209 -5.04 -23.69 -5.39
N ALA A 210 -5.70 -22.52 -5.27
CA ALA A 210 -6.79 -22.18 -6.15
C ALA A 210 -6.33 -22.34 -7.61
N PRO A 211 -7.03 -23.14 -8.45
CA PRO A 211 -6.66 -23.26 -9.84
C PRO A 211 -6.74 -21.88 -10.50
N ALA A 212 -5.83 -21.62 -11.44
CA ALA A 212 -5.91 -20.42 -12.27
C ALA A 212 -7.30 -20.36 -12.91
N ARG A 213 -7.97 -19.21 -12.78
CA ARG A 213 -9.22 -18.97 -13.51
C ARG A 213 -8.89 -18.99 -15.00
N GLN A 214 -9.52 -19.90 -15.74
CA GLN A 214 -9.43 -20.01 -17.21
C GLN A 214 -10.24 -18.90 -17.86
#